data_AF-A0A2M9P0C7-F1
#
_entry.id   AF-A0A2M9P0C7-F1
#
_cell.length_a   1.000
_cell.length_b   1.000
_cell.length_c   1.000
_cell.angle_alpha   90.00
_cell.angle_beta   90.00
_cell.angle_gamma   90.00
#
_symmetry.space_group_name_H-M   'P 1'
#
loop_
_entity.id
_entity.type
_entity.pdbx_description
1 polymer ?
#
loop_
_entity_poly.entity_id
_entity_poly.type
_entity_poly.pdbx_seq_one_letter_code
_entity_poly.pdbx_strand_id
1 'polypeptide(L)'
;MKFWAIACQFEKESFFDFDSYGIVDGLKHTCLLPTKELAETFIEDELGIDYISVKIEIQRLEQNSWLYSRGKVDGWDNNYNSNKL
;
A
#
# COMPACT_ATOMS: atom_id res chain seq x y z
N MET A 1 -6.43 12.44 -7.35
CA MET A 1 -6.31 12.86 -5.93
C MET A 1 -5.19 12.06 -5.28
N LYS A 2 -4.42 12.66 -4.37
CA LYS A 2 -3.22 12.02 -3.78
C LYS A 2 -3.48 11.63 -2.32
N PHE A 3 -3.12 10.40 -1.99
CA PHE A 3 -3.25 9.79 -0.67
C PHE A 3 -2.01 8.93 -0.38
N TRP A 4 -2.00 8.32 0.80
CA TRP A 4 -1.02 7.35 1.23
C TRP A 4 -1.71 6.07 1.70
N ALA A 5 -1.02 4.96 1.59
CA ALA A 5 -1.42 3.68 2.15
C ALA A 5 -0.20 3.01 2.77
N ILE A 6 -0.42 2.02 3.63
CA ILE A 6 0.64 1.23 4.22
C ILE A 6 0.64 -0.13 3.53
N ALA A 7 1.78 -0.52 2.95
CA ALA A 7 1.95 -1.75 2.19
C ALA A 7 2.84 -2.74 2.94
N CYS A 8 2.47 -4.01 2.94
CA CYS A 8 3.35 -5.10 3.38
C CYS A 8 4.39 -5.36 2.29
N GLN A 9 5.69 -5.28 2.61
CA GLN A 9 6.74 -5.40 1.59
C GLN A 9 6.84 -6.80 0.98
N PHE A 10 6.38 -7.83 1.69
CA PHE A 10 6.54 -9.23 1.29
C PHE A 10 5.31 -9.82 0.59
N GLU A 11 4.16 -9.15 0.69
CA GLU A 11 2.90 -9.60 0.11
C GLU A 11 2.43 -8.59 -0.95
N LYS A 12 2.45 -9.03 -2.21
CA LYS A 12 2.26 -8.16 -3.37
C LYS A 12 0.84 -7.62 -3.44
N GLU A 13 0.73 -6.29 -3.58
CA GLU A 13 -0.55 -5.57 -3.61
C GLU A 13 -1.39 -5.75 -2.33
N SER A 14 -0.74 -6.07 -1.20
CA SER A 14 -1.39 -6.24 0.09
C SER A 14 -1.19 -5.01 0.97
N PHE A 15 -2.28 -4.46 1.48
CA PHE A 15 -2.32 -3.18 2.20
C PHE A 15 -2.89 -3.35 3.60
N PHE A 16 -2.43 -2.52 4.54
CA PHE A 16 -3.03 -2.42 5.86
C PHE A 16 -4.39 -1.72 5.77
N ASP A 17 -5.40 -2.34 6.39
CA ASP A 17 -6.77 -1.88 6.42
C ASP A 17 -7.14 -1.44 7.84
N PHE A 18 -7.47 -0.15 7.99
CA PHE A 18 -7.77 0.44 9.30
C PHE A 18 -9.12 -0.03 9.86
N ASP A 19 -10.01 -0.56 9.04
CA ASP A 19 -11.32 -1.08 9.48
C ASP A 19 -11.20 -2.50 10.06
N SER A 20 -10.54 -3.41 9.33
CA SER A 20 -10.32 -4.78 9.81
C SER A 20 -9.10 -4.93 10.73
N TYR A 21 -8.28 -3.89 10.86
CA TYR A 21 -7.01 -3.91 11.60
C TYR A 21 -6.09 -5.06 11.17
N GLY A 22 -5.89 -5.19 9.85
CA GLY A 22 -5.16 -6.30 9.27
C GLY A 22 -4.79 -6.07 7.81
N ILE A 23 -4.26 -7.11 7.16
CA ILE A 23 -3.84 -7.06 5.77
C ILE A 23 -4.97 -7.53 4.86
N VAL A 24 -5.21 -6.75 3.81
CA VAL A 24 -6.19 -7.07 2.78
C VAL A 24 -5.55 -7.02 1.41
N ASP A 25 -6.03 -7.89 0.53
CA ASP A 25 -5.62 -7.86 -0.88
C ASP A 25 -6.29 -6.69 -1.60
N GLY A 26 -5.46 -5.89 -2.25
CA GLY A 26 -5.89 -4.73 -3.01
C GLY A 26 -6.28 -3.52 -2.15
N LEU A 27 -6.22 -2.36 -2.78
CA LEU A 27 -6.49 -1.10 -2.10
C LEU A 27 -8.00 -0.90 -1.84
N LYS A 28 -8.35 -0.62 -0.58
CA LYS A 28 -9.68 -0.17 -0.16
C LYS A 28 -9.66 1.29 0.28
N HIS A 29 -10.84 1.91 0.38
CA HIS A 29 -10.99 3.26 0.91
C HIS A 29 -10.50 3.40 2.36
N THR A 30 -10.68 2.34 3.15
CA THR A 30 -10.23 2.22 4.55
C THR A 30 -8.72 1.99 4.68
N CYS A 31 -7.98 1.84 3.58
CA CYS A 31 -6.51 1.79 3.59
C CYS A 31 -5.88 3.18 3.43
N LEU A 32 -6.68 4.21 3.13
CA LEU A 32 -6.18 5.52 2.71
C LEU A 32 -5.96 6.47 3.87
N LEU A 33 -4.76 7.03 3.90
CA LEU A 33 -4.33 8.10 4.79
C LEU A 33 -4.13 9.39 4.00
N PRO A 34 -4.38 10.56 4.63
CA PRO A 34 -4.28 11.84 3.94
C PRO A 34 -2.83 12.30 3.74
N THR A 35 -1.89 11.86 4.59
CA THR A 35 -0.50 12.32 4.56
C THR A 35 0.49 11.17 4.73
N LYS A 36 1.72 11.39 4.25
CA LYS A 36 2.86 10.48 4.43
C LYS A 36 3.20 10.31 5.90
N GLU A 37 3.25 11.44 6.61
CA GLU A 37 3.61 11.51 8.03
C GLU A 37 2.73 10.60 8.87
N LEU A 38 1.40 10.61 8.67
CA LEU A 38 0.50 9.70 9.39
C LEU A 38 0.79 8.22 9.09
N ALA A 39 1.13 7.90 7.84
CA ALA A 39 1.47 6.53 7.48
C ALA A 39 2.79 6.11 8.12
N GLU A 40 3.80 6.97 8.11
CA GLU A 40 5.12 6.68 8.70
C GLU A 40 5.06 6.58 10.22
N THR A 41 4.35 7.50 10.90
CA THR A 41 4.13 7.41 12.34
C THR A 41 3.41 6.12 12.73
N PHE A 42 2.34 5.74 12.02
CA PHE A 42 1.64 4.49 12.32
C PHE A 42 2.52 3.25 12.11
N ILE A 43 3.36 3.26 11.06
CA ILE A 43 4.32 2.18 10.84
C ILE A 43 5.31 2.09 12.00
N GLU A 44 5.89 3.21 12.42
CA GLU A 44 6.87 3.27 13.50
C GLU A 44 6.28 2.82 14.84
N ASP A 45 5.05 3.22 15.14
CA ASP A 45 4.40 2.94 16.42
C ASP A 45 3.84 1.51 16.51
N GLU A 46 3.26 0.97 15.42
CA GLU A 46 2.41 -0.23 15.49
C GLU A 46 2.90 -1.43 14.66
N LEU A 47 3.59 -1.21 13.53
CA LEU A 47 3.78 -2.25 12.52
C LEU A 47 5.24 -2.67 12.29
N GLY A 48 6.17 -1.72 12.36
CA GLY A 48 7.60 -1.95 12.18
C GLY A 48 8.05 -2.13 10.73
N ILE A 49 9.24 -2.72 10.58
CA ILE A 49 10.05 -2.68 9.34
C ILE A 49 9.46 -3.43 8.15
N ASP A 50 8.48 -4.30 8.36
CA ASP A 50 7.87 -5.10 7.28
C ASP A 50 6.92 -4.27 6.40
N TYR A 51 6.66 -3.03 6.82
CA TYR A 51 5.69 -2.13 6.23
C TYR A 51 6.33 -0.85 5.71
N ILE A 52 5.78 -0.32 4.62
CA ILE A 52 6.22 0.96 4.05
C ILE A 52 5.04 1.83 3.67
N SER A 53 5.27 3.15 3.71
CA SER A 53 4.32 4.12 3.21
C SER A 53 4.39 4.18 1.68
N VAL A 54 3.23 4.06 1.03
CA VAL A 54 3.11 4.06 -0.43
C VAL A 54 2.18 5.18 -0.85
N LYS A 55 2.66 6.03 -1.74
CA LYS A 55 1.85 7.08 -2.33
C LYS A 55 0.83 6.47 -3.27
N ILE A 56 -0.43 6.85 -3.11
CA ILE A 56 -1.55 6.44 -3.96
C ILE A 56 -2.10 7.65 -4.71
N GLU A 57 -2.30 7.50 -6.01
CA GLU A 57 -2.94 8.51 -6.85
C GLU A 57 -4.22 7.94 -7.45
N ILE A 58 -5.36 8.36 -6.88
CA ILE A 58 -6.69 8.00 -7.36
C ILE A 58 -6.99 8.80 -8.62
N GLN A 59 -7.21 8.08 -9.72
CA GLN A 59 -7.52 8.64 -11.04
C GLN A 59 -9.03 8.71 -11.26
N ARG A 60 -9.76 7.67 -10.87
CA ARG A 60 -11.23 7.61 -10.96
C ARG A 60 -11.82 6.68 -9.91
N LEU A 61 -12.96 7.08 -9.36
CA LEU A 61 -13.86 6.23 -8.57
C LEU A 61 -14.89 5.64 -9.54
N GLU A 62 -14.85 4.34 -9.77
CA GLU A 62 -15.93 3.63 -10.46
C GLU A 62 -16.78 2.87 -9.42
N GLN A 63 -18.04 2.59 -9.76
CA GLN A 63 -19.05 2.11 -8.79
C GLN A 63 -18.62 0.90 -7.95
N ASN A 64 -17.68 0.08 -8.44
CA ASN A 64 -17.15 -1.10 -7.75
C ASN A 64 -15.61 -1.23 -7.80
N SER A 65 -14.87 -0.24 -8.31
CA SER A 65 -13.41 -0.32 -8.42
C SER A 65 -12.74 1.05 -8.40
N TRP A 66 -11.55 1.08 -7.82
CA TRP A 66 -10.74 2.29 -7.72
C TRP A 66 -9.69 2.21 -8.83
N LEU A 67 -9.73 3.13 -9.79
CA LEU A 67 -8.63 3.29 -10.71
C LEU A 67 -7.56 4.13 -10.02
N TYR A 68 -6.47 3.50 -9.62
CA TYR A 68 -5.36 4.16 -8.95
C TYR A 68 -4.03 3.75 -9.56
N SER A 69 -3.05 4.64 -9.44
CA SER A 69 -1.64 4.29 -9.55
C SER A 69 -0.98 4.39 -8.18
N ARG A 70 0.07 3.60 -7.95
CA ARG A 70 0.83 3.62 -6.69
C ARG A 70 2.31 3.91 -6.93
N GLY A 71 2.97 4.38 -5.87
CA GLY A 71 4.42 4.45 -5.80
C GLY A 71 5.08 3.07 -5.86
N LYS A 72 6.39 3.09 -6.05
CA LYS A 72 7.21 1.88 -6.08
C LYS A 72 7.26 1.23 -4.69
N VAL A 73 7.15 -0.10 -4.67
CA VAL A 73 7.42 -0.95 -3.51
C VAL A 73 8.50 -1.92 -3.92
N ASP A 74 9.70 -1.81 -3.33
CA ASP A 74 10.85 -2.60 -3.77
C ASP A 74 10.59 -4.11 -3.68
N GLY A 75 9.92 -4.58 -2.63
CA GLY A 75 9.57 -6.00 -2.49
C GLY A 75 8.56 -6.51 -3.53
N TRP A 76 7.80 -5.63 -4.19
CA TRP A 76 6.79 -6.02 -5.19
C TRP A 76 7.29 -5.83 -6.62
N ASP A 77 8.05 -4.76 -6.83
CA ASP A 77 8.40 -4.26 -8.15
C ASP A 77 9.81 -4.69 -8.57
N ASN A 78 10.70 -5.00 -7.63
CA ASN A 78 12.01 -5.58 -7.94
C ASN A 78 11.86 -7.11 -8.05
N ASN A 79 11.43 -7.56 -9.22
CA ASN A 79 11.52 -8.97 -9.60
C ASN A 79 13.01 -9.38 -9.61
N TYR A 80 13.44 -10.20 -8.64
CA TYR A 80 14.70 -10.92 -8.74
C TYR A 80 14.57 -11.86 -9.95
N ASN A 81 15.40 -11.66 -10.98
CA ASN A 81 15.54 -12.55 -12.13
C ASN A 81 15.81 -13.99 -11.68
N SER A 82 14.76 -14.82 -11.59
CA SER A 82 14.87 -16.28 -11.40
C SER A 82 14.47 -17.05 -12.67
N ASN A 83 14.81 -16.52 -13.84
CA ASN A 83 14.88 -17.30 -15.08
C ASN A 83 16.15 -16.94 -15.87
N LYS A 84 17.31 -17.32 -15.31
CA LYS A 84 18.40 -17.86 -16.13
C LYS A 84 18.24 -19.39 -16.07
N LEU A 85 17.51 -19.94 -17.04
CA LEU A 85 17.66 -21.32 -17.49
C LEU A 85 18.21 -21.28 -18.91
#